data_AF-A0A9W7BMX2-F1
#
_entry.id   AF-A0A9W7BMX2-F1
#
_cell.length_a   1.000
_cell.length_b   1.000
_cell.length_c   1.000
_cell.angle_alpha   90.00
_cell.angle_beta   90.00
_cell.angle_gamma   90.00
#
_symmetry.space_group_name_H-M   'P 1'
#
loop_
_entity.id
_entity.type
_entity.pdbx_description
1 polymer ?
#
loop_
_entity_poly.entity_id
_entity_poly.type
_entity_poly.pdbx_seq_one_letter_code
_entity_poly.pdbx_strand_id
1 'polypeptide(L)'
;MQLRERKKQALDNLFEVQKDLKQQKEDQNDVYFYLHKKLDDNYDVISSLEGQLLSEELERKAGEEKYAIDMEEDKKTFAGEEQKPKESLREVEEKLYGLKDVDGYKQETEQEMSSLLTDIEQERKEHYHIISEMERKAVKLKEIEKQKLLAEMKTAKLVLTDEAEKTLVKIKRDAKKDHERTGELLHNQGLKATKVLKKNTQVMNMNRKHRHDLALLGEIRQTMKEREVQYQKQIASLAEDLKDLDKEVLETVQEGNDKIEEMTIEEQSILAAIHELEASLQQAEEGVEEARGRAEDATNEYEIEVVCQEELDGFLSECLKDTRKQAAVVNKAGGTLPGWKDDRVWASSVLIPPRLQELSLAQRRAVFKYLIGEVQKYKLSVDKLMSAKGKGEPIFNEKAQEVGLSSMKTGIQGWDDYDEGSYLGTVMRGVRIGDFAVESRGCQTEEAGVGGVVLEGRGGRRILGL
;
A
#
# COMPACT_ATOMS: atom_id res chain seq x y z
N MET A 1 186.51 -91.27 83.98
CA MET A 1 185.33 -90.54 84.50
C MET A 1 184.49 -89.92 83.38
N GLN A 2 185.09 -89.22 82.40
CA GLN A 2 184.39 -88.52 81.30
C GLN A 2 183.40 -89.34 80.44
N LEU A 3 183.62 -90.65 80.25
CA LEU A 3 182.73 -91.50 79.44
C LEU A 3 181.40 -91.85 80.14
N ARG A 4 181.37 -91.87 81.49
CA ARG A 4 180.12 -92.12 82.25
C ARG A 4 179.21 -90.90 82.27
N GLU A 5 179.78 -89.69 82.35
CA GLU A 5 179.01 -88.44 82.28
C GLU A 5 178.37 -88.24 80.91
N ARG A 6 179.09 -88.53 79.82
CA ARG A 6 178.52 -88.44 78.46
C ARG A 6 177.38 -89.43 78.23
N LYS A 7 177.46 -90.65 78.78
CA LYS A 7 176.36 -91.63 78.67
C LYS A 7 175.13 -91.20 79.48
N LYS A 8 175.34 -90.61 80.66
CA LYS A 8 174.25 -90.07 81.48
C LYS A 8 173.56 -88.89 80.77
N GLN A 9 174.32 -87.92 80.26
CA GLN A 9 173.80 -86.83 79.43
C GLN A 9 173.03 -87.32 78.20
N ALA A 10 173.52 -88.35 77.51
CA ALA A 10 172.83 -88.89 76.35
C ALA A 10 171.49 -89.57 76.70
N LEU A 11 171.40 -90.25 77.85
CA LEU A 11 170.15 -90.86 78.32
C LEU A 11 169.16 -89.81 78.83
N ASP A 12 169.64 -88.79 79.54
CA ASP A 12 168.80 -87.67 79.99
C ASP A 12 168.23 -86.91 78.78
N ASN A 13 169.05 -86.64 77.76
CA ASN A 13 168.59 -86.03 76.50
C ASN A 13 167.60 -86.94 75.75
N LEU A 14 167.79 -88.26 75.73
CA LEU A 14 166.89 -89.18 75.05
C LEU A 14 165.53 -89.27 75.75
N PHE A 15 165.51 -89.17 77.09
CA PHE A 15 164.30 -89.12 77.89
C PHE A 15 163.55 -87.78 77.69
N GLU A 16 164.27 -86.65 77.64
CA GLU A 16 163.69 -85.36 77.28
C GLU A 16 163.08 -85.40 75.87
N VAL A 17 163.80 -85.92 74.87
CA VAL A 17 163.27 -86.04 73.50
C VAL A 17 162.04 -86.96 73.44
N GLN A 18 162.00 -88.06 74.19
CA GLN A 18 160.81 -88.91 74.26
C GLN A 18 159.62 -88.21 74.92
N LYS A 19 159.87 -87.42 75.96
CA LYS A 19 158.83 -86.64 76.63
C LYS A 19 158.29 -85.56 75.71
N ASP A 20 159.16 -84.82 75.02
CA ASP A 20 158.77 -83.80 74.05
C ASP A 20 158.00 -84.40 72.87
N LEU A 21 158.42 -85.56 72.36
CA LEU A 21 157.69 -86.27 71.30
C LEU A 21 156.29 -86.69 71.75
N LYS A 22 156.13 -87.10 73.02
CA LYS A 22 154.82 -87.47 73.56
C LYS A 22 153.94 -86.23 73.73
N GLN A 23 154.49 -85.14 74.26
CA GLN A 23 153.79 -83.87 74.39
C GLN A 23 153.36 -83.34 73.03
N GLN A 24 154.23 -83.36 72.01
CA GLN A 24 153.88 -82.94 70.65
C GLN A 24 152.74 -83.77 70.05
N LYS A 25 152.67 -85.08 70.32
CA LYS A 25 151.56 -85.91 69.85
C LYS A 25 150.25 -85.58 70.56
N GLU A 26 150.29 -85.33 71.86
CA GLU A 26 149.11 -84.90 72.63
C GLU A 26 148.65 -83.51 72.15
N ASP A 27 149.56 -82.55 72.03
CA ASP A 27 149.30 -81.21 71.49
C ASP A 27 148.73 -81.29 70.05
N GLN A 28 149.28 -82.15 69.19
CA GLN A 28 148.78 -82.35 67.82
C GLN A 28 147.35 -82.91 67.82
N ASN A 29 147.06 -83.86 68.71
CA ASN A 29 145.74 -84.46 68.80
C ASN A 29 144.71 -83.45 69.34
N ASP A 30 145.08 -82.66 70.35
CA ASP A 30 144.25 -81.59 70.90
C ASP A 30 143.97 -80.50 69.86
N VAL A 31 145.00 -80.09 69.10
CA VAL A 31 144.84 -79.14 67.98
C VAL A 31 143.92 -79.72 66.91
N TYR A 32 144.05 -80.99 66.56
CA TYR A 32 143.20 -81.66 65.57
C TYR A 32 141.73 -81.70 66.02
N PHE A 33 141.46 -82.11 67.26
CA PHE A 33 140.10 -82.13 67.82
C PHE A 33 139.50 -80.72 67.93
N TYR A 34 140.29 -79.73 68.36
CA TYR A 34 139.84 -78.35 68.45
C TYR A 34 139.49 -77.78 67.07
N LEU A 35 140.34 -78.00 66.06
CA LEU A 35 140.10 -77.55 64.69
C LEU A 35 138.85 -78.19 64.09
N HIS A 36 138.67 -79.51 64.24
CA HIS A 36 137.48 -80.18 63.72
C HIS A 36 136.20 -79.69 64.41
N LYS A 37 136.21 -79.57 65.74
CA LYS A 37 135.07 -79.01 66.47
C LYS A 37 134.77 -77.57 66.04
N LYS A 38 135.79 -76.75 65.82
CA LYS A 38 135.61 -75.38 65.32
C LYS A 38 135.11 -75.33 63.88
N LEU A 39 135.52 -76.27 63.03
CA LEU A 39 134.98 -76.38 61.68
C LEU A 39 133.52 -76.78 61.71
N ASP A 40 133.13 -77.77 62.52
CA ASP A 40 131.73 -78.19 62.68
C ASP A 40 130.87 -77.05 63.24
N ASP A 41 131.31 -76.39 64.32
CA ASP A 41 130.63 -75.21 64.88
C ASP A 41 130.46 -74.10 63.81
N ASN A 42 131.49 -73.88 62.97
CA ASN A 42 131.42 -72.89 61.89
C ASN A 42 130.46 -73.31 60.76
N TYR A 43 130.40 -74.59 60.40
CA TYR A 43 129.44 -75.10 59.40
C TYR A 43 127.99 -74.97 59.87
N ASP A 44 127.72 -75.19 61.17
CA ASP A 44 126.40 -74.97 61.75
C ASP A 44 126.03 -73.48 61.73
N VAL A 45 126.96 -72.59 62.06
CA VAL A 45 126.75 -71.14 61.98
C VAL A 45 126.51 -70.70 60.52
N ILE A 46 127.30 -71.19 59.56
CA ILE A 46 127.12 -70.87 58.14
C ILE A 46 125.75 -71.34 57.67
N SER A 47 125.35 -72.58 57.98
CA SER A 47 124.03 -73.12 57.60
C SER A 47 122.88 -72.29 58.20
N SER A 48 123.02 -71.86 59.46
CA SER A 48 122.03 -70.98 60.10
C SER A 48 121.95 -69.61 59.42
N LEU A 49 123.08 -69.01 59.06
CA LEU A 49 123.13 -67.70 58.39
C LEU A 49 122.59 -67.78 56.96
N GLU A 50 122.89 -68.85 56.22
CA GLU A 50 122.31 -69.10 54.89
C GLU A 50 120.78 -69.27 54.96
N GLY A 51 120.28 -69.99 55.98
CA GLY A 51 118.85 -70.11 56.22
C GLY A 51 118.17 -68.76 56.52
N GLN A 52 118.81 -67.92 57.34
CA GLN A 52 118.32 -66.57 57.64
C GLN A 52 118.30 -65.69 56.38
N LEU A 53 119.38 -65.69 55.60
CA LEU A 53 119.47 -64.93 54.35
C LEU A 53 118.34 -65.34 53.39
N LEU A 54 118.09 -66.64 53.23
CA LEU A 54 117.03 -67.13 52.34
C LEU A 54 115.64 -66.69 52.83
N SER A 55 115.39 -66.72 54.14
CA SER A 55 114.14 -66.23 54.71
C SER A 55 113.94 -64.73 54.51
N GLU A 56 114.98 -63.92 54.71
CA GLU A 56 114.93 -62.48 54.48
C GLU A 56 114.71 -62.15 53.00
N GLU A 57 115.34 -62.89 52.07
CA GLU A 57 115.10 -62.71 50.64
C GLU A 57 113.65 -63.03 50.24
N LEU A 58 113.06 -64.06 50.83
CA LEU A 58 111.66 -64.40 50.60
C LEU A 58 110.71 -63.36 51.19
N GLU A 59 110.97 -62.89 52.41
CA GLU A 59 110.20 -61.83 53.06
C GLU A 59 110.30 -60.51 52.30
N ARG A 60 111.50 -60.15 51.79
CA ARG A 60 111.69 -58.96 50.98
C ARG A 60 110.90 -59.03 49.68
N LYS A 61 110.98 -60.15 48.96
CA LYS A 61 110.21 -60.36 47.72
C LYS A 61 108.70 -60.30 47.98
N ALA A 62 108.22 -60.95 49.05
CA ALA A 62 106.81 -60.90 49.42
C ALA A 62 106.37 -59.47 49.82
N GLY A 63 107.25 -58.71 50.48
CA GLY A 63 107.02 -57.30 50.79
C GLY A 63 106.95 -56.43 49.54
N GLU A 64 107.90 -56.56 48.62
CA GLU A 64 107.94 -55.85 47.34
C GLU A 64 106.68 -56.10 46.50
N GLU A 65 106.21 -57.36 46.42
CA GLU A 65 104.99 -57.72 45.70
C GLU A 65 103.74 -57.11 46.34
N LYS A 66 103.63 -57.12 47.68
CA LYS A 66 102.54 -56.44 48.40
C LYS A 66 102.54 -54.93 48.15
N TYR A 67 103.70 -54.28 48.26
CA TYR A 67 103.80 -52.85 47.97
C TYR A 67 103.44 -52.52 46.51
N ALA A 68 103.76 -53.39 45.56
CA ALA A 68 103.38 -53.20 44.17
C ALA A 68 101.86 -53.29 43.97
N ILE A 69 101.20 -54.25 44.64
CA ILE A 69 99.74 -54.41 44.63
C ILE A 69 99.06 -53.20 45.26
N ASP A 70 99.49 -52.80 46.47
CA ASP A 70 98.91 -51.66 47.19
C ASP A 70 99.06 -50.36 46.36
N MET A 71 100.22 -50.15 45.74
CA MET A 71 100.45 -49.01 44.84
C MET A 71 99.58 -49.04 43.59
N GLU A 72 99.19 -50.21 43.08
CA GLU A 72 98.29 -50.32 41.94
C GLU A 72 96.83 -50.10 42.35
N GLU A 73 96.42 -50.57 43.52
CA GLU A 73 95.12 -50.28 44.11
C GLU A 73 94.95 -48.78 44.41
N ASP A 74 95.95 -48.16 45.03
CA ASP A 74 95.95 -46.72 45.32
C ASP A 74 95.88 -45.88 44.04
N LYS A 75 96.54 -46.31 42.96
CA LYS A 75 96.40 -45.64 41.65
C LYS A 75 94.99 -45.76 41.09
N LYS A 76 94.34 -46.92 41.24
CA LYS A 76 92.97 -47.15 40.76
C LYS A 76 91.96 -46.36 41.58
N THR A 77 92.09 -46.32 42.90
CA THR A 77 91.23 -45.52 43.78
C THR A 77 91.40 -44.03 43.49
N PHE A 78 92.64 -43.54 43.38
CA PHE A 78 92.92 -42.15 43.05
C PHE A 78 92.38 -41.74 41.68
N ALA A 79 92.54 -42.59 40.65
CA ALA A 79 91.96 -42.33 39.32
C ALA A 79 90.42 -42.28 39.37
N GLY A 80 89.78 -43.16 40.13
CA GLY A 80 88.33 -43.15 40.33
C GLY A 80 87.84 -41.93 41.12
N GLU A 81 88.59 -41.48 42.13
CA GLU A 81 88.32 -40.28 42.92
C GLU A 81 88.54 -38.99 42.12
N GLU A 82 89.46 -38.97 41.15
CA GLU A 82 89.67 -37.81 40.27
C GLU A 82 88.61 -37.71 39.17
N GLN A 83 88.05 -38.84 38.73
CA GLN A 83 87.09 -38.88 37.64
C GLN A 83 85.68 -38.45 38.07
N LYS A 84 85.21 -38.85 39.26
CA LYS A 84 83.89 -38.45 39.79
C LYS A 84 83.65 -36.93 39.86
N PRO A 85 84.55 -36.11 40.44
CA PRO A 85 84.37 -34.67 40.48
C PRO A 85 84.47 -34.06 39.08
N LYS A 86 85.28 -34.60 38.17
CA LYS A 86 85.32 -34.14 36.76
C LYS A 86 84.00 -34.37 36.04
N GLU A 87 83.38 -35.55 36.22
CA GLU A 87 82.06 -35.84 35.65
C GLU A 87 80.98 -34.95 36.27
N SER A 88 80.97 -34.78 37.59
CA SER A 88 80.05 -33.86 38.26
C SER A 88 80.24 -32.41 37.83
N LEU A 89 81.47 -31.96 37.62
CA LEU A 89 81.77 -30.60 37.20
C LEU A 89 81.30 -30.38 35.77
N ARG A 90 81.50 -31.35 34.88
CA ARG A 90 80.96 -31.34 33.51
C ARG A 90 79.43 -31.30 33.48
N GLU A 91 78.76 -32.09 34.31
CA GLU A 91 77.28 -32.04 34.43
C GLU A 91 76.77 -30.69 34.92
N VAL A 92 77.48 -30.07 35.87
CA VAL A 92 77.13 -28.73 36.37
C VAL A 92 77.38 -27.68 35.30
N GLU A 93 78.48 -27.76 34.56
CA GLU A 93 78.76 -26.88 33.42
C GLU A 93 77.67 -27.00 32.35
N GLU A 94 77.24 -28.21 31.98
CA GLU A 94 76.20 -28.43 30.98
C GLU A 94 74.84 -27.86 31.43
N LYS A 95 74.48 -28.04 32.72
CA LYS A 95 73.28 -27.40 33.31
C LYS A 95 73.39 -25.87 33.33
N LEU A 96 74.58 -25.32 33.60
CA LEU A 96 74.83 -23.88 33.60
C LEU A 96 74.70 -23.29 32.19
N TYR A 97 75.20 -24.00 31.17
CA TYR A 97 75.03 -23.60 29.77
C TYR A 97 73.55 -23.62 29.37
N GLY A 98 72.79 -24.65 29.74
CA GLY A 98 71.34 -24.70 29.47
C GLY A 98 70.55 -23.57 30.16
N LEU A 99 70.98 -23.12 31.35
CA LEU A 99 70.39 -21.97 32.03
C LEU A 99 70.61 -20.64 31.30
N LYS A 100 71.70 -20.51 30.53
CA LYS A 100 71.99 -19.31 29.74
C LYS A 100 71.01 -19.14 28.58
N ASP A 101 70.61 -20.24 27.96
CA ASP A 101 69.60 -20.23 26.90
C ASP A 101 68.22 -19.86 27.45
N VAL A 102 67.89 -20.31 28.67
CA VAL A 102 66.65 -19.93 29.38
C VAL A 102 66.56 -18.43 29.64
N ASP A 103 67.67 -17.78 30.00
CA ASP A 103 67.70 -16.33 30.21
C ASP A 103 67.49 -15.56 28.89
N GLY A 104 68.01 -16.08 27.78
CA GLY A 104 67.72 -15.58 26.43
C GLY A 104 66.24 -15.68 26.06
N TYR A 105 65.64 -16.86 26.21
CA TYR A 105 64.21 -17.05 25.96
C TYR A 105 63.32 -16.21 26.87
N LYS A 106 63.73 -16.02 28.13
CA LYS A 106 63.02 -15.14 29.06
C LYS A 106 63.07 -13.68 28.58
N GLN A 107 64.23 -13.17 28.17
CA GLN A 107 64.34 -11.81 27.65
C GLN A 107 63.52 -11.62 26.38
N GLU A 108 63.56 -12.57 25.45
CA GLU A 108 62.74 -12.52 24.22
C GLU A 108 61.24 -12.50 24.56
N THR A 109 60.78 -13.39 25.43
CA THR A 109 59.36 -13.45 25.83
C THR A 109 58.92 -12.22 26.64
N GLU A 110 59.76 -11.68 27.52
CA GLU A 110 59.48 -10.42 28.22
C GLU A 110 59.41 -9.24 27.24
N GLN A 111 60.28 -9.22 26.23
CA GLN A 111 60.27 -8.18 25.20
C GLN A 111 59.02 -8.29 24.30
N GLU A 112 58.67 -9.48 23.83
CA GLU A 112 57.43 -9.72 23.08
C GLU A 112 56.18 -9.37 23.89
N MET A 113 56.17 -9.72 25.18
CA MET A 113 55.07 -9.36 26.07
C MET A 113 54.97 -7.83 26.23
N SER A 114 56.10 -7.14 26.35
CA SER A 114 56.12 -5.68 26.43
C SER A 114 55.60 -5.02 25.15
N SER A 115 55.97 -5.53 23.97
CA SER A 115 55.49 -4.99 22.68
C SER A 115 54.00 -5.26 22.49
N LEU A 116 53.52 -6.46 22.82
CA LEU A 116 52.08 -6.78 22.73
C LEU A 116 51.26 -5.91 23.69
N LEU A 117 51.77 -5.60 24.89
CA LEU A 117 51.11 -4.68 25.80
C LEU A 117 51.04 -3.26 25.23
N THR A 118 52.09 -2.77 24.58
CA THR A 118 52.06 -1.44 23.93
C THR A 118 51.09 -1.40 22.76
N ASP A 119 51.02 -2.47 21.96
CA ASP A 119 50.10 -2.58 20.82
C ASP A 119 48.64 -2.58 21.31
N ILE A 120 48.33 -3.35 22.36
CA ILE A 120 47.00 -3.37 22.98
C ILE A 120 46.61 -2.00 23.53
N GLU A 121 47.53 -1.29 24.18
CA GLU A 121 47.27 0.07 24.67
C GLU A 121 47.04 1.07 23.52
N GLN A 122 47.76 0.93 22.42
CA GLN A 122 47.58 1.76 21.24
C GLN A 122 46.23 1.48 20.57
N GLU A 123 45.88 0.22 20.32
CA GLU A 123 44.59 -0.19 19.76
C GLU A 123 43.44 0.31 20.64
N ARG A 124 43.57 0.21 21.97
CA ARG A 124 42.56 0.77 22.89
C ARG A 124 42.37 2.26 22.68
N LYS A 125 43.44 3.05 22.59
CA LYS A 125 43.37 4.50 22.36
C LYS A 125 42.72 4.82 21.01
N GLU A 126 43.09 4.10 19.96
CA GLU A 126 42.52 4.26 18.62
C GLU A 126 41.03 3.90 18.61
N HIS A 127 40.63 2.79 19.22
CA HIS A 127 39.23 2.40 19.35
C HIS A 127 38.42 3.44 20.11
N TYR A 128 38.92 3.95 21.25
CA TYR A 128 38.26 5.03 21.98
C TYR A 128 38.09 6.29 21.13
N HIS A 129 39.11 6.64 20.34
CA HIS A 129 39.05 7.78 19.43
C HIS A 129 37.98 7.58 18.35
N ILE A 130 37.97 6.42 17.69
CA ILE A 130 36.98 6.08 16.66
C ILE A 130 35.56 6.10 17.23
N ILE A 131 35.33 5.53 18.42
CA ILE A 131 34.02 5.54 19.08
C ILE A 131 33.60 6.99 19.35
N SER A 132 34.48 7.82 19.93
CA SER A 132 34.20 9.23 20.20
C SER A 132 33.86 10.01 18.92
N GLU A 133 34.57 9.76 17.82
CA GLU A 133 34.26 10.36 16.53
C GLU A 133 32.91 9.90 15.96
N MET A 134 32.61 8.61 16.05
CA MET A 134 31.33 8.06 15.61
C MET A 134 30.17 8.63 16.41
N GLU A 135 30.30 8.75 17.73
CA GLU A 135 29.30 9.38 18.59
C GLU A 135 29.09 10.85 18.23
N ARG A 136 30.17 11.61 18.01
CA ARG A 136 30.09 13.02 17.54
C ARG A 136 29.39 13.12 16.19
N LYS A 137 29.69 12.24 15.24
CA LYS A 137 29.04 12.19 13.92
C LYS A 137 27.55 11.83 14.06
N ALA A 138 27.22 10.85 14.89
CA ALA A 138 25.84 10.44 15.15
C ALA A 138 25.01 11.57 15.79
N VAL A 139 25.57 12.31 16.74
CA VAL A 139 24.91 13.47 17.35
C VAL A 139 24.66 14.57 16.31
N LYS A 140 25.65 14.88 15.46
CA LYS A 140 25.48 15.86 14.37
C LYS A 140 24.40 15.44 13.37
N LEU A 141 24.38 14.17 12.95
CA LEU A 141 23.35 13.65 12.04
C LEU A 141 21.95 13.74 12.66
N LYS A 142 21.79 13.36 13.93
CA LYS A 142 20.52 13.51 14.65
C LYS A 142 20.05 14.97 14.74
N GLU A 143 20.96 15.92 14.96
CA GLU A 143 20.61 17.34 15.01
C GLU A 143 20.23 17.87 13.61
N ILE A 144 20.92 17.47 12.55
CA ILE A 144 20.55 17.82 11.16
C ILE A 144 19.17 17.27 10.82
N GLU A 145 18.89 16.01 11.15
CA GLU A 145 17.60 15.37 10.90
C GLU A 145 16.47 16.03 11.69
N LYS A 146 16.71 16.36 12.96
CA LYS A 146 15.77 17.13 13.78
C LYS A 146 15.49 18.51 13.17
N GLN A 147 16.50 19.21 12.67
CA GLN A 147 16.32 20.51 12.02
C GLN A 147 15.52 20.37 10.71
N LYS A 148 15.77 19.32 9.93
CA LYS A 148 15.01 19.00 8.71
C LYS A 148 13.54 18.74 9.04
N LEU A 149 13.26 17.89 10.03
CA LEU A 149 11.89 17.60 10.48
C LEU A 149 11.18 18.85 11.02
N LEU A 150 11.88 19.72 11.76
CA LEU A 150 11.32 20.99 12.22
C LEU A 150 11.00 21.94 11.06
N ALA A 151 11.81 21.95 10.00
CA ALA A 151 11.54 22.73 8.80
C ALA A 151 10.32 22.18 8.04
N GLU A 152 10.25 20.87 7.85
CA GLU A 152 9.09 20.19 7.23
C GLU A 152 7.80 20.39 8.04
N MET A 153 7.87 20.34 9.37
CA MET A 153 6.72 20.62 10.24
C MET A 153 6.26 22.08 10.10
N LYS A 154 7.19 23.03 9.98
CA LYS A 154 6.85 24.45 9.76
C LYS A 154 6.20 24.66 8.39
N THR A 155 6.70 24.05 7.32
CA THR A 155 6.11 24.17 5.98
C THR A 155 4.73 23.51 5.94
N ALA A 156 4.57 22.31 6.50
CA ALA A 156 3.27 21.64 6.61
C ALA A 156 2.25 22.47 7.40
N LYS A 157 2.68 23.08 8.52
CA LYS A 157 1.82 23.99 9.30
C LYS A 157 1.34 25.18 8.45
N LEU A 158 2.23 25.81 7.69
CA LEU A 158 1.87 26.94 6.82
C LEU A 158 0.89 26.53 5.71
N VAL A 159 1.11 25.38 5.07
CA VAL A 159 0.19 24.85 4.05
C VAL A 159 -1.19 24.60 4.63
N LEU A 160 -1.28 23.97 5.80
CA LEU A 160 -2.56 23.70 6.46
C LEU A 160 -3.27 24.99 6.89
N THR A 161 -2.53 26.00 7.37
CA THR A 161 -3.14 27.30 7.71
C THR A 161 -3.63 28.02 6.46
N ASP A 162 -2.88 28.00 5.35
CA ASP A 162 -3.30 28.60 4.09
C ASP A 162 -4.54 27.92 3.50
N GLU A 163 -4.62 26.58 3.58
CA GLU A 163 -5.79 25.82 3.16
C GLU A 163 -7.01 26.11 4.05
N ALA A 164 -6.81 26.20 5.37
CA ALA A 164 -7.85 26.61 6.30
C ALA A 164 -8.35 28.03 6.01
N GLU A 165 -7.46 28.97 5.69
CA GLU A 165 -7.85 30.33 5.30
C GLU A 165 -8.62 30.35 3.98
N LYS A 166 -8.16 29.62 2.96
CA LYS A 166 -8.85 29.52 1.66
C LYS A 166 -10.25 28.91 1.81
N THR A 167 -10.39 27.87 2.63
CA THR A 167 -11.70 27.25 2.90
C THR A 167 -12.61 28.19 3.68
N LEU A 168 -12.11 28.91 4.69
CA LEU A 168 -12.88 29.92 5.41
C LEU A 168 -13.35 31.07 4.50
N VAL A 169 -12.48 31.54 3.60
CA VAL A 169 -12.85 32.57 2.61
C VAL A 169 -13.94 32.05 1.68
N LYS A 170 -13.87 30.80 1.23
CA LYS A 170 -14.92 30.17 0.41
C LYS A 170 -16.24 30.09 1.17
N ILE A 171 -16.23 29.56 2.39
CA ILE A 171 -17.43 29.47 3.25
C ILE A 171 -18.06 30.85 3.48
N LYS A 172 -17.25 31.89 3.76
CA LYS A 172 -17.76 33.27 3.93
C LYS A 172 -18.41 33.81 2.65
N ARG A 173 -17.82 33.54 1.47
CA ARG A 173 -18.40 33.96 0.19
C ARG A 173 -19.72 33.23 -0.10
N ASP A 174 -19.76 31.93 0.14
CA ASP A 174 -20.95 31.11 -0.09
C ASP A 174 -22.08 31.54 0.86
N ALA A 175 -21.78 31.73 2.15
CA ALA A 175 -22.73 32.26 3.13
C ALA A 175 -23.28 33.65 2.75
N LYS A 176 -22.43 34.54 2.21
CA LYS A 176 -22.88 35.85 1.72
C LYS A 176 -23.84 35.71 0.52
N LYS A 177 -23.50 34.87 -0.46
CA LYS A 177 -24.37 34.61 -1.62
C LYS A 177 -25.70 34.00 -1.21
N ASP A 178 -25.69 33.07 -0.27
CA ASP A 178 -26.92 32.46 0.24
C ASP A 178 -27.77 33.47 1.01
N HIS A 179 -27.14 34.38 1.77
CA HIS A 179 -27.86 35.48 2.41
C HIS A 179 -28.48 36.44 1.38
N GLU A 180 -27.76 36.80 0.32
CA GLU A 180 -28.26 37.64 -0.77
C GLU A 180 -29.45 36.98 -1.48
N ARG A 181 -29.31 35.70 -1.87
CA ARG A 181 -30.40 34.91 -2.48
C ARG A 181 -31.62 34.81 -1.58
N THR A 182 -31.41 34.54 -0.29
CA THR A 182 -32.50 34.46 0.69
C THR A 182 -33.18 35.82 0.84
N GLY A 183 -32.41 36.91 0.86
CA GLY A 183 -32.92 38.28 0.88
C GLY A 183 -33.77 38.61 -0.36
N GLU A 184 -33.31 38.24 -1.56
CA GLU A 184 -34.06 38.41 -2.81
C GLU A 184 -35.35 37.59 -2.83
N LEU A 185 -35.30 36.34 -2.37
CA LEU A 185 -36.48 35.48 -2.26
C LEU A 185 -37.51 36.08 -1.30
N LEU A 186 -37.08 36.53 -0.12
CA LEU A 186 -37.95 37.17 0.86
C LEU A 186 -38.54 38.48 0.33
N HIS A 187 -37.75 39.30 -0.36
CA HIS A 187 -38.23 40.53 -0.99
C HIS A 187 -39.29 40.24 -2.06
N ASN A 188 -39.03 39.27 -2.95
CA ASN A 188 -39.98 38.86 -3.99
C ASN A 188 -41.26 38.27 -3.41
N GLN A 189 -41.15 37.45 -2.35
CA GLN A 189 -42.31 36.96 -1.61
C GLN A 189 -43.10 38.11 -0.97
N GLY A 190 -42.41 39.10 -0.38
CA GLY A 190 -43.04 40.31 0.17
C GLY A 190 -43.80 41.11 -0.89
N LEU A 191 -43.23 41.27 -2.09
CA LEU A 191 -43.91 41.93 -3.22
C LEU A 191 -45.15 41.14 -3.68
N LYS A 192 -45.05 39.82 -3.82
CA LYS A 192 -46.18 38.95 -4.18
C LYS A 192 -47.28 39.01 -3.12
N ALA A 193 -46.93 38.90 -1.84
CA ALA A 193 -47.85 39.02 -0.72
C ALA A 193 -48.55 40.39 -0.72
N THR A 194 -47.81 41.48 -0.93
CA THR A 194 -48.38 42.83 -1.02
C THR A 194 -49.37 42.96 -2.19
N LYS A 195 -49.06 42.37 -3.36
CA LYS A 195 -49.99 42.34 -4.51
C LYS A 195 -51.27 41.57 -4.18
N VAL A 196 -51.16 40.41 -3.54
CA VAL A 196 -52.31 39.60 -3.11
C VAL A 196 -53.16 40.36 -2.10
N LEU A 197 -52.54 41.01 -1.11
CA LEU A 197 -53.24 41.84 -0.13
C LEU A 197 -54.00 42.99 -0.80
N LYS A 198 -53.40 43.68 -1.78
CA LYS A 198 -54.09 44.73 -2.55
C LYS A 198 -55.29 44.20 -3.34
N LYS A 199 -55.18 43.02 -3.96
CA LYS A 199 -56.32 42.38 -4.65
C LYS A 199 -57.40 41.98 -3.65
N ASN A 200 -57.03 41.43 -2.50
CA ASN A 200 -57.98 41.03 -1.46
C ASN A 200 -58.75 42.25 -0.91
N THR A 201 -58.07 43.36 -0.63
CA THR A 201 -58.75 44.59 -0.20
C THR A 201 -59.69 45.15 -1.27
N GLN A 202 -59.32 45.08 -2.55
CA GLN A 202 -60.21 45.43 -3.67
C GLN A 202 -61.45 44.54 -3.71
N VAL A 203 -61.27 43.22 -3.62
CA VAL A 203 -62.37 42.24 -3.62
C VAL A 203 -63.28 42.45 -2.41
N MET A 204 -62.73 42.69 -1.22
CA MET A 204 -63.51 43.02 -0.03
C MET A 204 -64.34 44.29 -0.22
N ASN A 205 -63.77 45.33 -0.82
CA ASN A 205 -64.49 46.57 -1.10
C ASN A 205 -65.61 46.35 -2.13
N MET A 206 -65.36 45.56 -3.18
CA MET A 206 -66.39 45.18 -4.16
C MET A 206 -67.49 44.35 -3.53
N ASN A 207 -67.15 43.36 -2.69
CA ASN A 207 -68.12 42.56 -1.95
C ASN A 207 -68.98 43.43 -1.04
N ARG A 208 -68.37 44.42 -0.35
CA ARG A 208 -69.12 45.40 0.45
C ARG A 208 -70.09 46.23 -0.40
N LYS A 209 -69.68 46.68 -1.59
CA LYS A 209 -70.56 47.38 -2.54
C LYS A 209 -71.71 46.48 -2.98
N HIS A 210 -71.43 45.27 -3.46
CA HIS A 210 -72.46 44.33 -3.89
C HIS A 210 -73.44 43.98 -2.78
N ARG A 211 -72.99 43.84 -1.52
CA ARG A 211 -73.89 43.64 -0.38
C ARG A 211 -74.84 44.83 -0.18
N HIS A 212 -74.34 46.05 -0.37
CA HIS A 212 -75.16 47.26 -0.31
C HIS A 212 -76.15 47.32 -1.48
N ASP A 213 -75.69 47.04 -2.71
CA ASP A 213 -76.54 47.00 -3.91
C ASP A 213 -77.64 45.95 -3.77
N LEU A 214 -77.33 44.76 -3.22
CA LEU A 214 -78.31 43.71 -2.94
C LEU A 214 -79.34 44.15 -1.90
N ALA A 215 -78.93 44.89 -0.87
CA ALA A 215 -79.85 45.44 0.12
C ALA A 215 -80.80 46.46 -0.53
N LEU A 216 -80.27 47.38 -1.34
CA LEU A 216 -81.05 48.38 -2.08
C LEU A 216 -82.02 47.71 -3.07
N LEU A 217 -81.56 46.69 -3.81
CA LEU A 217 -82.43 45.91 -4.71
C LEU A 217 -83.52 45.17 -3.93
N GLY A 218 -83.23 44.70 -2.72
CA GLY A 218 -84.23 44.14 -1.80
C GLY A 218 -85.32 45.14 -1.45
N GLU A 219 -84.93 46.37 -1.07
CA GLU A 219 -85.86 47.47 -0.80
C GLU A 219 -86.67 47.86 -2.04
N ILE A 220 -86.05 47.96 -3.21
CA ILE A 220 -86.74 48.23 -4.48
C ILE A 220 -87.74 47.12 -4.81
N ARG A 221 -87.35 45.84 -4.67
CA ARG A 221 -88.27 44.72 -4.89
C ARG A 221 -89.46 44.78 -3.92
N GLN A 222 -89.22 45.14 -2.67
CA GLN A 222 -90.29 45.30 -1.68
C GLN A 222 -91.25 46.43 -2.08
N THR A 223 -90.73 47.62 -2.42
CA THR A 223 -91.57 48.74 -2.86
C THR A 223 -92.32 48.45 -4.16
N MET A 224 -91.71 47.72 -5.10
CA MET A 224 -92.37 47.27 -6.33
C MET A 224 -93.47 46.25 -6.03
N LYS A 225 -93.25 45.32 -5.10
CA LYS A 225 -94.29 44.39 -4.64
C LYS A 225 -95.44 45.10 -3.93
N GLU A 226 -95.14 46.11 -3.12
CA GLU A 226 -96.17 46.97 -2.49
C GLU A 226 -96.96 47.74 -3.55
N ARG A 227 -96.30 48.31 -4.56
CA ARG A 227 -96.95 48.94 -5.72
C ARG A 227 -97.76 47.95 -6.54
N GLU A 228 -97.25 46.75 -6.78
CA GLU A 228 -97.96 45.68 -7.48
C GLU A 228 -99.24 45.32 -6.73
N VAL A 229 -99.20 45.20 -5.40
CA VAL A 229 -100.40 45.00 -4.57
C VAL A 229 -101.35 46.20 -4.67
N GLN A 230 -100.83 47.44 -4.70
CA GLN A 230 -101.66 48.63 -4.93
C GLN A 230 -102.33 48.62 -6.31
N TYR A 231 -101.57 48.28 -7.37
CA TYR A 231 -102.10 48.15 -8.73
C TYR A 231 -103.09 47.01 -8.84
N GLN A 232 -102.85 45.86 -8.22
CA GLN A 232 -103.81 44.75 -8.16
C GLN A 232 -105.11 45.18 -7.45
N LYS A 233 -105.03 45.96 -6.37
CA LYS A 233 -106.21 46.55 -5.72
C LYS A 233 -106.93 47.55 -6.62
N GLN A 234 -106.19 48.43 -7.33
CA GLN A 234 -106.77 49.37 -8.28
C GLN A 234 -107.43 48.64 -9.46
N ILE A 235 -106.78 47.61 -10.01
CA ILE A 235 -107.34 46.75 -11.06
C ILE A 235 -108.59 46.04 -10.54
N ALA A 236 -108.58 45.51 -9.31
CA ALA A 236 -109.75 44.88 -8.71
C ALA A 236 -110.91 45.88 -8.53
N SER A 237 -110.62 47.10 -8.04
CA SER A 237 -111.60 48.19 -7.94
C SER A 237 -112.14 48.57 -9.30
N LEU A 238 -111.28 48.77 -10.30
CA LEU A 238 -111.70 49.09 -11.67
C LEU A 238 -112.45 47.92 -12.32
N ALA A 239 -112.12 46.67 -11.99
CA ALA A 239 -112.86 45.49 -12.46
C ALA A 239 -114.22 45.35 -11.78
N GLU A 240 -114.36 45.83 -10.53
CA GLU A 240 -115.62 45.95 -9.82
C GLU A 240 -116.45 47.11 -10.39
N ASP A 241 -115.84 48.27 -10.61
CA ASP A 241 -116.44 49.40 -11.32
C ASP A 241 -116.85 49.00 -12.74
N LEU A 242 -116.04 48.22 -13.46
CA LEU A 242 -116.38 47.66 -14.77
C LEU A 242 -117.45 46.58 -14.68
N LYS A 243 -117.59 45.84 -13.58
CA LYS A 243 -118.71 44.92 -13.37
C LYS A 243 -119.99 45.67 -13.09
N ASP A 244 -119.92 46.77 -12.35
CA ASP A 244 -121.03 47.67 -12.11
C ASP A 244 -121.40 48.43 -13.40
N LEU A 245 -120.41 48.84 -14.19
CA LEU A 245 -120.58 49.38 -15.53
C LEU A 245 -121.10 48.32 -16.49
N ASP A 246 -120.64 47.06 -16.44
CA ASP A 246 -121.18 45.91 -17.18
C ASP A 246 -122.62 45.61 -16.76
N LYS A 247 -123.01 45.94 -15.52
CA LYS A 247 -124.40 45.84 -15.03
C LYS A 247 -125.26 47.00 -15.58
N GLU A 248 -124.69 48.19 -15.74
CA GLU A 248 -125.28 49.34 -16.47
C GLU A 248 -125.29 49.15 -18.00
N VAL A 249 -124.30 48.43 -18.54
CA VAL A 249 -124.09 48.10 -19.96
C VAL A 249 -124.90 46.85 -20.33
N LEU A 250 -125.18 45.92 -19.41
CA LEU A 250 -126.20 44.86 -19.59
C LEU A 250 -127.62 45.44 -19.72
N GLU A 251 -127.86 46.67 -19.25
CA GLU A 251 -129.09 47.42 -19.48
C GLU A 251 -129.03 48.33 -20.72
N THR A 252 -127.86 48.53 -21.35
CA THR A 252 -127.69 49.48 -22.47
C THR A 252 -126.97 48.96 -23.73
N VAL A 253 -126.48 47.71 -23.78
CA VAL A 253 -125.74 47.15 -24.94
C VAL A 253 -126.28 45.76 -25.30
N GLN A 254 -127.55 45.76 -25.71
CA GLN A 254 -128.11 44.80 -26.66
C GLN A 254 -127.85 45.25 -28.11
N GLU A 255 -126.84 46.10 -28.32
CA GLU A 255 -126.42 46.61 -29.64
C GLU A 255 -124.90 46.84 -29.66
N GLY A 256 -124.18 46.02 -30.43
CA GLY A 256 -122.85 46.39 -30.95
C GLY A 256 -121.65 45.57 -30.49
N ASN A 257 -121.69 44.25 -30.71
CA ASN A 257 -120.46 43.48 -30.93
C ASN A 257 -120.04 43.67 -32.40
N ASP A 258 -118.83 44.17 -32.61
CA ASP A 258 -117.82 43.59 -33.51
C ASP A 258 -116.70 44.61 -33.77
N LYS A 259 -115.45 44.22 -33.45
CA LYS A 259 -114.21 44.37 -34.25
C LYS A 259 -112.96 44.47 -33.36
N ILE A 260 -112.30 43.32 -33.13
CA ILE A 260 -110.86 43.27 -32.89
C ILE A 260 -110.33 42.06 -33.66
N GLU A 261 -109.99 42.28 -34.93
CA GLU A 261 -109.11 41.42 -35.72
C GLU A 261 -108.19 42.37 -36.48
N GLU A 262 -106.96 42.54 -36.00
CA GLU A 262 -105.78 42.90 -36.79
C GLU A 262 -104.56 42.96 -35.85
N MET A 263 -103.82 41.86 -35.78
CA MET A 263 -102.47 41.86 -35.23
C MET A 263 -101.52 41.45 -36.36
N THR A 264 -100.82 42.47 -36.85
CA THR A 264 -99.99 42.46 -38.06
C THR A 264 -98.52 42.64 -37.69
N ILE A 265 -97.65 41.87 -38.35
CA ILE A 265 -96.23 42.17 -38.67
C ILE A 265 -95.21 42.14 -37.51
N GLU A 266 -95.56 42.52 -36.28
CA GLU A 266 -94.61 42.52 -35.15
C GLU A 266 -94.25 41.12 -34.66
N GLU A 267 -95.20 40.18 -34.66
CA GLU A 267 -94.94 38.78 -34.30
C GLU A 267 -94.00 38.09 -35.30
N GLN A 268 -94.07 38.45 -36.58
CA GLN A 268 -93.16 37.92 -37.61
C GLN A 268 -91.74 38.49 -37.47
N SER A 269 -91.60 39.73 -36.97
CA SER A 269 -90.29 40.35 -36.66
C SER A 269 -89.63 39.70 -35.45
N ILE A 270 -90.41 39.38 -34.41
CA ILE A 270 -89.91 38.70 -33.20
C ILE A 270 -89.46 37.28 -33.52
N LEU A 271 -90.21 36.55 -34.35
CA LEU A 271 -89.81 35.20 -34.79
C LEU A 271 -88.51 35.21 -35.62
N ALA A 272 -88.29 36.23 -36.45
CA ALA A 272 -87.04 36.37 -37.20
C ALA A 272 -85.83 36.63 -36.29
N ALA A 273 -85.98 37.49 -35.27
CA ALA A 273 -84.93 37.78 -34.30
C ALA A 273 -84.57 36.56 -33.41
N ILE A 274 -85.56 35.71 -33.09
CA ILE A 274 -85.32 34.45 -32.36
C ILE A 274 -84.46 33.50 -33.19
N HIS A 275 -84.77 33.31 -34.47
CA HIS A 275 -83.98 32.44 -35.34
C HIS A 275 -82.54 32.94 -35.55
N GLU A 276 -82.31 34.25 -35.59
CA GLU A 276 -80.95 34.81 -35.68
C GLU A 276 -80.15 34.59 -34.38
N LEU A 277 -80.80 34.69 -33.22
CA LEU A 277 -80.19 34.38 -31.93
C LEU A 277 -79.91 32.88 -31.76
N GLU A 278 -80.80 32.01 -32.23
CA GLU A 278 -80.59 30.56 -32.24
C GLU A 278 -79.39 30.17 -33.11
N ALA A 279 -79.26 30.75 -34.30
CA ALA A 279 -78.10 30.52 -35.17
C ALA A 279 -76.78 30.99 -34.54
N SER A 280 -76.80 32.16 -33.88
CA SER A 280 -75.64 32.70 -33.15
C SER A 280 -75.26 31.83 -31.93
N LEU A 281 -76.26 31.29 -31.22
CA LEU A 281 -76.04 30.35 -30.12
C LEU A 281 -75.39 29.06 -30.62
N GLN A 282 -75.90 28.49 -31.71
CA GLN A 282 -75.38 27.25 -32.29
C GLN A 282 -73.93 27.43 -32.77
N GLN A 283 -73.60 28.56 -33.38
CA GLN A 283 -72.23 28.89 -33.78
C GLN A 283 -71.30 29.08 -32.57
N ALA A 284 -71.80 29.63 -31.46
CA ALA A 284 -71.02 29.77 -30.24
C ALA A 284 -70.79 28.41 -29.55
N GLU A 285 -71.77 27.51 -29.58
CA GLU A 285 -71.63 26.13 -29.07
C GLU A 285 -70.58 25.35 -29.86
N GLU A 286 -70.61 25.41 -31.20
CA GLU A 286 -69.56 24.80 -32.04
C GLU A 286 -68.16 25.36 -31.73
N GLY A 287 -68.05 26.68 -31.53
CA GLY A 287 -66.78 27.32 -31.16
C GLY A 287 -66.26 26.89 -29.78
N VAL A 288 -67.15 26.62 -28.82
CA VAL A 288 -66.79 26.08 -27.49
C VAL A 288 -66.37 24.62 -27.60
N GLU A 289 -67.04 23.82 -28.42
CA GLU A 289 -66.69 22.42 -28.69
C GLU A 289 -65.28 22.33 -29.31
N GLU A 290 -64.97 23.17 -30.31
CA GLU A 290 -63.64 23.25 -30.92
C GLU A 290 -62.56 23.73 -29.96
N ALA A 291 -62.88 24.70 -29.09
CA ALA A 291 -61.95 25.18 -28.08
C ALA A 291 -61.67 24.11 -27.02
N ARG A 292 -62.69 23.31 -26.68
CA ARG A 292 -62.56 22.15 -25.78
C ARG A 292 -61.72 21.05 -26.41
N GLY A 293 -61.94 20.71 -27.68
CA GLY A 293 -61.09 19.75 -28.39
C GLY A 293 -59.62 20.17 -28.41
N ARG A 294 -59.35 21.45 -28.72
CA ARG A 294 -57.98 22.00 -28.67
C ARG A 294 -57.36 21.97 -27.27
N ALA A 295 -58.16 22.17 -26.22
CA ALA A 295 -57.68 22.07 -24.85
C ALA A 295 -57.38 20.62 -24.46
N GLU A 296 -58.22 19.67 -24.86
CA GLU A 296 -58.01 18.23 -24.64
C GLU A 296 -56.75 17.72 -25.39
N ASP A 297 -56.54 18.15 -26.64
CA ASP A 297 -55.32 17.85 -27.40
C ASP A 297 -54.06 18.41 -26.72
N ALA A 298 -54.10 19.67 -26.26
CA ALA A 298 -52.99 20.27 -25.55
C ALA A 298 -52.68 19.58 -24.20
N THR A 299 -53.72 19.09 -23.50
CA THR A 299 -53.50 18.28 -22.28
C THR A 299 -52.87 16.93 -22.59
N ASN A 300 -53.30 16.26 -23.67
CA ASN A 300 -52.72 14.99 -24.09
C ASN A 300 -51.25 15.14 -24.52
N GLU A 301 -50.91 16.21 -25.25
CA GLU A 301 -49.52 16.51 -25.61
C GLU A 301 -48.64 16.76 -24.38
N TYR A 302 -49.15 17.52 -23.40
CA TYR A 302 -48.43 17.77 -22.16
C TYR A 302 -48.21 16.48 -21.35
N GLU A 303 -49.21 15.61 -21.25
CA GLU A 303 -49.06 14.31 -20.57
C GLU A 303 -47.99 13.43 -21.24
N ILE A 304 -47.95 13.41 -22.57
CA ILE A 304 -46.90 12.69 -23.32
C ILE A 304 -45.52 13.28 -23.03
N GLU A 305 -45.40 14.61 -22.99
CA GLU A 305 -44.13 15.28 -22.71
C GLU A 305 -43.63 14.95 -21.29
N VAL A 306 -44.52 14.95 -20.29
CA VAL A 306 -44.19 14.56 -18.91
C VAL A 306 -43.69 13.12 -18.84
N VAL A 307 -44.37 12.18 -19.49
CA VAL A 307 -43.93 10.77 -19.53
C VAL A 307 -42.57 10.64 -20.22
N CYS A 308 -42.34 11.34 -21.32
CA CYS A 308 -41.04 11.34 -22.00
C CYS A 308 -39.93 11.92 -21.10
N GLN A 309 -40.22 12.96 -20.32
CA GLN A 309 -39.27 13.54 -19.37
C GLN A 309 -38.95 12.57 -18.23
N GLU A 310 -39.94 11.90 -17.67
CA GLU A 310 -39.73 10.88 -16.63
C GLU A 310 -38.91 9.68 -17.14
N GLU A 311 -39.18 9.22 -18.36
CA GLU A 311 -38.40 8.16 -19.01
C GLU A 311 -36.95 8.59 -19.29
N LEU A 312 -36.75 9.84 -19.73
CA LEU A 312 -35.42 10.42 -19.93
C LEU A 312 -34.64 10.52 -18.61
N ASP A 313 -35.28 10.97 -17.53
CA ASP A 313 -34.67 11.05 -16.20
C ASP A 313 -34.34 9.65 -15.66
N GLY A 314 -35.21 8.67 -15.92
CA GLY A 314 -34.97 7.25 -15.63
C GLY A 314 -33.74 6.73 -16.37
N PHE A 315 -33.67 6.98 -17.68
CA PHE A 315 -32.55 6.58 -18.53
C PHE A 315 -31.22 7.22 -18.09
N LEU A 316 -31.22 8.53 -17.82
CA LEU A 316 -30.02 9.24 -17.35
C LEU A 316 -29.56 8.72 -15.98
N SER A 317 -30.51 8.42 -15.09
CA SER A 317 -30.23 7.81 -13.79
C SER A 317 -29.64 6.41 -13.91
N GLU A 318 -30.09 5.61 -14.87
CA GLU A 318 -29.57 4.27 -15.14
C GLU A 318 -28.16 4.31 -15.75
N CYS A 319 -27.92 5.25 -16.69
CA CYS A 319 -26.58 5.52 -17.21
C CYS A 319 -25.57 5.90 -16.11
N LEU A 320 -26.00 6.71 -15.14
CA LEU A 320 -25.18 7.07 -13.97
C LEU A 320 -24.92 5.87 -13.04
N LYS A 321 -25.87 4.95 -12.89
CA LYS A 321 -25.67 3.72 -12.12
C LYS A 321 -24.69 2.78 -12.82
N ASP A 322 -24.78 2.65 -14.13
CA ASP A 322 -23.95 1.70 -14.88
C ASP A 322 -22.51 2.18 -15.04
N THR A 323 -22.29 3.49 -15.18
CA THR A 323 -20.96 4.09 -15.10
C THR A 323 -20.31 3.88 -13.73
N ARG A 324 -21.07 3.96 -12.63
CA ARG A 324 -20.58 3.60 -11.28
C ARG A 324 -20.21 2.12 -11.18
N LYS A 325 -21.02 1.22 -11.74
CA LYS A 325 -20.72 -0.22 -11.76
C LYS A 325 -19.44 -0.52 -12.53
N GLN A 326 -19.26 0.08 -13.71
CA GLN A 326 -18.05 -0.11 -14.52
C GLN A 326 -16.80 0.44 -13.82
N ALA A 327 -16.88 1.60 -13.17
CA ALA A 327 -15.78 2.13 -12.36
C ALA A 327 -15.41 1.20 -11.19
N ALA A 328 -16.39 0.59 -10.53
CA ALA A 328 -16.16 -0.39 -9.46
C ALA A 328 -15.47 -1.67 -9.97
N VAL A 329 -15.81 -2.12 -11.18
CA VAL A 329 -15.17 -3.28 -11.81
C VAL A 329 -13.71 -2.99 -12.16
N VAL A 330 -13.41 -1.81 -12.70
CA VAL A 330 -12.03 -1.40 -13.02
C VAL A 330 -11.16 -1.27 -11.77
N ASN A 331 -11.71 -0.70 -10.69
CA ASN A 331 -11.01 -0.61 -9.40
C ASN A 331 -10.74 -1.99 -8.78
N LYS A 332 -11.70 -2.93 -8.84
CA LYS A 332 -11.50 -4.32 -8.34
C LYS A 332 -10.45 -5.09 -9.14
N ALA A 333 -10.24 -4.74 -10.41
CA ALA A 333 -9.24 -5.36 -11.28
C ALA A 333 -7.82 -4.77 -11.09
N GLY A 334 -7.61 -3.85 -10.14
CA GLY A 334 -6.31 -3.25 -9.84
C GLY A 334 -5.79 -2.27 -10.89
N GLY A 335 -6.65 -1.88 -11.86
CA GLY A 335 -6.30 -0.90 -12.88
C GLY A 335 -6.44 0.52 -12.35
N THR A 336 -5.38 1.33 -12.46
CA THR A 336 -5.46 2.79 -12.30
C THR A 336 -5.45 3.44 -13.69
N LEU A 337 -6.54 4.12 -14.05
CA LEU A 337 -6.59 4.89 -15.29
C LEU A 337 -5.79 6.19 -15.12
N PRO A 338 -5.06 6.67 -16.15
CA PRO A 338 -4.26 7.89 -16.04
C PRO A 338 -5.18 9.10 -15.75
N GLY A 339 -4.99 9.72 -14.58
CA GLY A 339 -5.88 10.76 -14.02
C GLY A 339 -6.68 10.33 -12.78
N TRP A 340 -6.61 9.06 -12.36
CA TRP A 340 -7.30 8.47 -11.20
C TRP A 340 -6.37 8.33 -9.98
N LYS A 341 -5.80 9.43 -9.48
CA LYS A 341 -4.85 9.39 -8.33
C LYS A 341 -5.40 9.87 -7.00
N ASP A 342 -6.68 10.26 -6.93
CA ASP A 342 -7.27 10.72 -5.68
C ASP A 342 -8.49 9.88 -5.31
N ASP A 343 -8.50 9.36 -4.08
CA ASP A 343 -9.58 8.63 -3.40
C ASP A 343 -10.86 9.47 -3.20
N ARG A 344 -11.08 10.52 -4.00
CA ARG A 344 -12.18 11.50 -3.88
C ARG A 344 -12.97 11.70 -5.16
N VAL A 345 -13.02 10.69 -6.02
CA VAL A 345 -13.80 10.73 -7.26
C VAL A 345 -14.43 9.35 -7.33
N TRP A 346 -15.61 9.05 -6.77
CA TRP A 346 -16.91 9.65 -6.96
C TRP A 346 -17.79 9.34 -5.72
N ALA A 347 -17.71 10.18 -4.69
CA ALA A 347 -18.85 10.30 -3.78
C ALA A 347 -20.06 10.80 -4.58
N SER A 348 -21.27 10.52 -4.11
CA SER A 348 -22.57 10.75 -4.76
C SER A 348 -22.88 12.20 -5.21
N SER A 349 -21.92 13.13 -5.17
CA SER A 349 -22.13 14.57 -5.24
C SER A 349 -21.31 15.33 -6.31
N VAL A 350 -20.58 14.70 -7.26
CA VAL A 350 -19.81 15.47 -8.27
C VAL A 350 -20.01 15.01 -9.71
N LEU A 351 -20.21 16.03 -10.55
CA LEU A 351 -20.56 16.08 -11.96
C LEU A 351 -19.59 15.33 -12.90
N ILE A 352 -20.17 14.72 -13.93
CA ILE A 352 -19.49 14.46 -15.21
C ILE A 352 -18.80 15.76 -15.66
N PRO A 353 -17.52 15.73 -16.11
CA PRO A 353 -16.84 16.92 -16.59
C PRO A 353 -17.69 17.63 -17.64
N PRO A 354 -17.96 18.94 -17.50
CA PRO A 354 -18.92 19.67 -18.33
C PRO A 354 -18.49 19.78 -19.80
N ARG A 355 -17.25 19.36 -20.15
CA ARG A 355 -16.70 19.47 -21.51
C ARG A 355 -15.99 18.19 -21.93
N LEU A 356 -16.42 17.64 -23.06
CA LEU A 356 -15.79 16.48 -23.74
C LEU A 356 -14.30 16.67 -24.07
N GLN A 357 -13.83 17.92 -24.10
CA GLN A 357 -12.44 18.29 -24.40
C GLN A 357 -11.46 17.89 -23.30
N GLU A 358 -11.96 17.64 -22.08
CA GLU A 358 -11.16 17.24 -20.92
C GLU A 358 -10.92 15.71 -20.87
N LEU A 359 -11.58 14.96 -21.75
CA LEU A 359 -11.36 13.54 -21.94
C LEU A 359 -10.20 13.29 -22.92
N SER A 360 -9.45 12.21 -22.74
CA SER A 360 -8.46 11.77 -23.74
C SER A 360 -9.14 11.38 -25.07
N LEU A 361 -8.38 11.41 -26.19
CA LEU A 361 -8.91 11.07 -27.52
C LEU A 361 -9.56 9.67 -27.56
N ALA A 362 -8.98 8.71 -26.84
CA ALA A 362 -9.51 7.36 -26.72
C ALA A 362 -10.82 7.31 -25.92
N GLN A 363 -10.91 8.05 -24.81
CA GLN A 363 -12.13 8.15 -24.00
C GLN A 363 -13.25 8.88 -24.75
N ARG A 364 -12.94 9.97 -25.48
CA ARG A 364 -13.93 10.62 -26.35
C ARG A 364 -14.45 9.65 -27.40
N ARG A 365 -13.58 8.91 -28.09
CA ARG A 365 -13.98 7.91 -29.08
C ARG A 365 -14.82 6.78 -28.48
N ALA A 366 -14.51 6.32 -27.27
CA ALA A 366 -15.28 5.30 -26.59
C ALA A 366 -16.67 5.82 -26.16
N VAL A 367 -16.74 7.03 -25.60
CA VAL A 367 -18.00 7.71 -25.25
C VAL A 367 -18.84 7.97 -26.49
N PHE A 368 -18.26 8.48 -27.57
CA PHE A 368 -18.98 8.68 -28.84
C PHE A 368 -19.43 7.36 -29.47
N LYS A 369 -18.61 6.32 -29.46
CA LYS A 369 -18.99 5.00 -30.00
C LYS A 369 -20.14 4.38 -29.19
N TYR A 370 -20.14 4.57 -27.88
CA TYR A 370 -21.21 4.14 -27.00
C TYR A 370 -22.49 4.95 -27.18
N LEU A 371 -22.39 6.29 -27.20
CA LEU A 371 -23.54 7.19 -27.40
C LEU A 371 -24.18 6.98 -28.78
N ILE A 372 -23.37 6.81 -29.84
CA ILE A 372 -23.90 6.50 -31.18
C ILE A 372 -24.58 5.12 -31.18
N GLY A 373 -24.03 4.13 -30.47
CA GLY A 373 -24.63 2.82 -30.30
C GLY A 373 -25.97 2.87 -29.57
N GLU A 374 -26.08 3.66 -28.51
CA GLU A 374 -27.32 3.83 -27.74
C GLU A 374 -28.36 4.68 -28.47
N VAL A 375 -27.95 5.72 -29.20
CA VAL A 375 -28.84 6.48 -30.08
C VAL A 375 -29.41 5.60 -31.20
N GLN A 376 -28.61 4.69 -31.76
CA GLN A 376 -29.09 3.73 -32.75
C GLN A 376 -30.07 2.71 -32.15
N LYS A 377 -29.83 2.25 -30.92
CA LYS A 377 -30.78 1.37 -30.20
C LYS A 377 -32.08 2.10 -29.85
N TYR A 378 -31.98 3.34 -29.41
CA TYR A 378 -33.14 4.19 -29.11
C TYR A 378 -33.95 4.45 -30.38
N LYS A 379 -33.31 4.82 -31.49
CA LYS A 379 -33.97 4.96 -32.80
C LYS A 379 -34.68 3.67 -33.22
N LEU A 380 -34.03 2.51 -33.08
CA LEU A 380 -34.67 1.22 -33.36
C LEU A 380 -35.84 0.90 -32.42
N SER A 381 -35.83 1.41 -31.18
CA SER A 381 -36.92 1.24 -30.23
C SER A 381 -38.10 2.17 -30.54
N VAL A 382 -37.82 3.43 -30.90
CA VAL A 382 -38.81 4.41 -31.37
C VAL A 382 -39.43 3.95 -32.68
N ASP A 383 -38.63 3.49 -33.66
CA ASP A 383 -39.14 2.97 -34.94
C ASP A 383 -40.03 1.72 -34.72
N LYS A 384 -39.72 0.90 -33.70
CA LYS A 384 -40.58 -0.22 -33.27
C LYS A 384 -41.87 0.22 -32.59
N LEU A 385 -41.84 1.26 -31.75
CA LEU A 385 -43.03 1.82 -31.11
C LEU A 385 -43.93 2.53 -32.12
N MET A 386 -43.35 3.29 -33.05
CA MET A 386 -44.04 3.93 -34.16
C MET A 386 -44.63 2.89 -35.13
N SER A 387 -43.91 1.80 -35.41
CA SER A 387 -44.45 0.67 -36.20
C SER A 387 -45.49 -0.18 -35.44
N ALA A 388 -45.42 -0.23 -34.10
CA ALA A 388 -46.40 -0.93 -33.27
C ALA A 388 -47.72 -0.15 -33.14
N LYS A 389 -47.69 1.18 -33.16
CA LYS A 389 -48.88 2.05 -33.21
C LYS A 389 -49.44 2.25 -34.63
N GLY A 390 -48.64 1.98 -35.67
CA GLY A 390 -49.06 1.94 -37.09
C GLY A 390 -49.91 0.74 -37.51
N LYS A 391 -50.41 -0.09 -36.56
CA LYS A 391 -51.43 -1.13 -36.80
C LYS A 391 -52.86 -0.64 -36.54
N GLY A 392 -53.10 0.66 -36.69
CA GLY A 392 -54.41 1.24 -36.98
C GLY A 392 -54.33 1.86 -38.37
N GLU A 393 -55.33 1.60 -39.20
CA GLU A 393 -55.42 1.97 -40.62
C GLU A 393 -55.00 3.42 -40.94
N PRO A 394 -54.44 3.69 -42.13
CA PRO A 394 -54.10 5.03 -42.55
C PRO A 394 -55.37 5.77 -42.98
N ILE A 395 -55.74 6.83 -42.25
CA ILE A 395 -56.46 7.96 -42.86
C ILE A 395 -55.39 9.00 -43.20
N PHE A 396 -54.74 8.77 -44.34
CA PHE A 396 -53.81 9.72 -44.95
C PHE A 396 -54.66 10.77 -45.67
N ASN A 397 -54.91 11.91 -45.03
CA ASN A 397 -55.44 13.07 -45.74
C ASN A 397 -54.27 13.90 -46.25
N GLU A 398 -54.07 13.78 -47.55
CA GLU A 398 -53.02 14.35 -48.39
C GLU A 398 -53.20 15.88 -48.50
N LYS A 399 -52.74 16.65 -47.50
CA LYS A 399 -52.67 18.13 -47.61
C LYS A 399 -51.79 18.87 -46.58
N ALA A 400 -50.74 18.24 -46.07
CA ALA A 400 -49.71 18.92 -45.27
C ALA A 400 -48.31 18.59 -45.78
N GLN A 401 -48.06 18.88 -47.04
CA GLN A 401 -46.72 18.85 -47.64
C GLN A 401 -46.35 20.27 -48.05
N GLU A 402 -45.99 21.09 -47.06
CA GLU A 402 -45.15 22.29 -47.15
C GLU A 402 -45.16 23.04 -45.81
N VAL A 403 -44.57 22.45 -44.77
CA VAL A 403 -43.94 23.23 -43.71
C VAL A 403 -42.60 22.57 -43.43
N GLY A 404 -41.56 23.18 -44.00
CA GLY A 404 -40.19 22.73 -43.88
C GLY A 404 -39.71 22.67 -42.43
N LEU A 405 -38.67 21.87 -42.23
CA LEU A 405 -37.80 21.74 -41.06
C LEU A 405 -37.05 23.06 -40.71
N SER A 406 -37.75 24.20 -40.74
CA SER A 406 -37.17 25.54 -40.65
C SER A 406 -37.23 26.16 -39.24
N SER A 407 -37.76 25.47 -38.23
CA SER A 407 -37.95 26.07 -36.90
C SER A 407 -37.30 25.27 -35.76
N MET A 408 -36.00 25.01 -35.87
CA MET A 408 -35.14 24.84 -34.68
C MET A 408 -33.88 25.68 -34.86
N LYS A 409 -34.04 27.01 -34.88
CA LYS A 409 -32.92 27.92 -34.64
C LYS A 409 -32.62 27.87 -33.15
N THR A 410 -31.49 27.25 -32.80
CA THR A 410 -31.07 27.07 -31.41
C THR A 410 -30.49 28.36 -30.81
N GLY A 411 -30.34 29.41 -31.62
CA GLY A 411 -29.78 30.70 -31.20
C GLY A 411 -28.27 30.65 -30.96
N ILE A 412 -27.61 29.54 -31.34
CA ILE A 412 -26.17 29.35 -31.22
C ILE A 412 -25.56 29.41 -32.62
N GLN A 413 -24.90 30.53 -32.90
CA GLN A 413 -24.41 30.93 -34.23
C GLN A 413 -23.38 29.97 -34.86
N GLY A 414 -22.89 28.95 -34.13
CA GLY A 414 -21.99 27.91 -34.66
C GLY A 414 -22.67 26.56 -34.96
N TRP A 415 -23.95 26.41 -34.65
CA TRP A 415 -24.73 25.19 -34.92
C TRP A 415 -25.74 25.38 -36.03
N ASP A 416 -26.15 26.63 -36.28
CA ASP A 416 -27.10 26.98 -37.33
C ASP A 416 -26.41 27.17 -38.71
N ASP A 417 -25.07 27.20 -38.76
CA ASP A 417 -24.23 27.34 -39.98
C ASP A 417 -23.46 26.03 -40.33
N TYR A 418 -24.15 24.88 -40.34
CA TYR A 418 -23.53 23.62 -40.80
C TYR A 418 -23.65 23.49 -42.32
N ASP A 419 -22.52 23.62 -43.01
CA ASP A 419 -22.39 23.43 -44.46
C ASP A 419 -22.66 21.96 -44.84
N GLU A 420 -23.59 21.78 -45.79
CA GLU A 420 -24.08 20.49 -46.29
C GLU A 420 -22.99 19.65 -46.97
N GLY A 421 -21.81 20.23 -47.22
CA GLY A 421 -20.62 19.57 -47.77
C GLY A 421 -19.69 18.91 -46.74
N SER A 422 -19.96 19.00 -45.43
CA SER A 422 -19.09 18.40 -44.40
C SER A 422 -19.22 16.87 -44.29
N TYR A 423 -18.16 16.19 -43.84
CA TYR A 423 -18.13 14.73 -43.64
C TYR A 423 -19.30 14.21 -42.77
N LEU A 424 -19.76 15.01 -41.79
CA LEU A 424 -20.92 14.68 -40.97
C LEU A 424 -22.23 14.76 -41.77
N GLY A 425 -22.37 15.73 -42.68
CA GLY A 425 -23.52 15.85 -43.59
C GLY A 425 -23.64 14.66 -44.55
N THR A 426 -22.51 14.12 -45.02
CA THR A 426 -22.47 12.92 -45.86
C THR A 426 -22.79 11.64 -45.06
N VAL A 427 -22.39 11.57 -43.79
CA VAL A 427 -22.73 10.45 -42.88
C VAL A 427 -24.20 10.47 -42.48
N MET A 428 -24.80 11.65 -42.27
CA MET A 428 -26.23 11.81 -41.98
C MET A 428 -27.12 11.53 -43.21
N ARG A 429 -26.56 11.60 -44.43
CA ARG A 429 -27.23 11.20 -45.69
C ARG A 429 -27.13 9.69 -46.00
N GLY A 430 -26.53 8.88 -45.10
CA GLY A 430 -26.22 7.49 -45.36
C GLY A 430 -27.41 6.60 -45.73
N VAL A 431 -27.46 6.24 -47.02
CA VAL A 431 -27.81 4.91 -47.53
C VAL A 431 -29.30 4.50 -47.45
N ARG A 432 -30.02 4.77 -48.56
CA ARG A 432 -31.18 3.95 -48.96
C ARG A 432 -30.66 2.55 -49.33
N ILE A 433 -30.90 1.55 -48.48
CA ILE A 433 -30.92 0.14 -48.88
C ILE A 433 -32.39 -0.27 -48.87
N GLY A 434 -32.92 -0.57 -50.06
CA GLY A 434 -34.25 -1.13 -50.21
C GLY A 434 -34.92 -0.81 -51.54
N ASP A 435 -34.22 -0.99 -52.66
CA ASP A 435 -34.82 -1.32 -53.96
C ASP A 435 -33.76 -2.07 -54.78
N PHE A 436 -33.55 -3.34 -54.42
CA PHE A 436 -33.13 -4.34 -55.39
C PHE A 436 -34.06 -5.53 -55.23
N ALA A 437 -34.73 -5.84 -56.32
CA ALA A 437 -35.87 -6.72 -56.43
C ALA A 437 -35.57 -8.14 -55.96
N VAL A 438 -36.56 -8.73 -55.28
CA VAL A 438 -36.76 -10.17 -55.30
C VAL A 438 -37.48 -10.49 -56.61
N GLU A 439 -36.77 -11.07 -57.57
CA GLU A 439 -37.37 -11.93 -58.58
C GLU A 439 -36.86 -13.36 -58.44
N SER A 440 -37.84 -14.23 -58.25
CA SER A 440 -37.80 -15.68 -58.14
C SER A 440 -37.02 -16.37 -59.25
N ARG A 441 -36.26 -17.43 -58.91
CA ARG A 441 -36.27 -18.77 -59.56
C ARG A 441 -35.12 -19.65 -59.07
N GLY A 442 -35.42 -20.93 -58.89
CA GLY A 442 -34.46 -22.01 -59.16
C GLY A 442 -34.04 -22.84 -57.96
N CYS A 443 -34.59 -24.05 -57.90
CA CYS A 443 -33.98 -25.20 -57.24
C CYS A 443 -32.50 -25.34 -57.62
N GLN A 444 -31.64 -25.76 -56.68
CA GLN A 444 -30.93 -27.04 -56.78
C GLN A 444 -30.13 -27.35 -55.51
N THR A 445 -30.21 -28.63 -55.16
CA THR A 445 -29.49 -29.42 -54.17
C THR A 445 -27.99 -29.53 -54.46
N GLU A 446 -27.15 -29.67 -53.41
CA GLU A 446 -25.90 -30.48 -53.29
C GLU A 446 -25.14 -30.00 -52.03
N GLU A 447 -25.10 -30.75 -50.94
CA GLU A 447 -24.10 -31.79 -50.58
C GLU A 447 -22.63 -31.35 -50.39
N ALA A 448 -22.14 -31.61 -49.17
CA ALA A 448 -20.81 -32.13 -48.79
C ALA A 448 -19.54 -31.23 -48.68
N GLY A 449 -18.74 -31.55 -47.63
CA GLY A 449 -17.29 -31.30 -47.47
C GLY A 449 -16.93 -30.36 -46.30
N VAL A 450 -16.69 -30.80 -45.07
CA VAL A 450 -15.50 -31.49 -44.50
C VAL A 450 -14.16 -30.84 -44.83
N GLY A 451 -13.44 -30.42 -43.77
CA GLY A 451 -12.02 -30.03 -43.73
C GLY A 451 -11.84 -28.87 -42.73
N GLY A 452 -11.29 -29.01 -41.52
CA GLY A 452 -10.13 -29.81 -41.12
C GLY A 452 -8.86 -28.96 -41.25
N VAL A 453 -8.01 -29.00 -40.21
CA VAL A 453 -6.69 -28.33 -39.98
C VAL A 453 -6.79 -27.26 -38.87
N VAL A 454 -6.48 -27.56 -37.60
CA VAL A 454 -5.19 -27.91 -36.97
C VAL A 454 -4.20 -26.74 -36.96
N LEU A 455 -3.81 -26.33 -35.74
CA LEU A 455 -2.46 -26.02 -35.24
C LEU A 455 -2.67 -25.57 -33.77
N GLU A 456 -2.40 -26.43 -32.77
CA GLU A 456 -1.11 -26.49 -32.03
C GLU A 456 -0.54 -25.09 -31.70
N GLY A 457 -0.23 -24.69 -30.47
CA GLY A 457 0.11 -25.43 -29.26
C GLY A 457 1.15 -24.61 -28.48
N ARG A 458 1.39 -25.00 -27.21
CA ARG A 458 2.26 -24.39 -26.17
C ARG A 458 1.58 -23.29 -25.34
N GLY A 459 1.31 -23.44 -24.05
CA GLY A 459 1.79 -24.41 -23.05
C GLY A 459 2.48 -23.65 -21.91
N GLY A 460 2.04 -23.87 -20.67
CA GLY A 460 2.74 -23.37 -19.49
C GLY A 460 1.89 -23.25 -18.22
N ARG A 461 1.64 -24.38 -17.53
CA ARG A 461 1.11 -24.46 -16.17
C ARG A 461 2.21 -24.11 -15.15
N ARG A 462 1.82 -23.56 -13.98
CA ARG A 462 2.06 -24.06 -12.59
C ARG A 462 1.50 -23.03 -11.58
N ILE A 463 0.50 -23.38 -10.78
CA ILE A 463 0.51 -24.09 -9.48
C ILE A 463 0.86 -23.18 -8.29
N LEU A 464 -0.08 -23.22 -7.34
CA LEU A 464 -0.14 -22.76 -5.95
C LEU A 464 1.14 -22.94 -5.09
N GLY A 465 1.26 -22.06 -4.09
CA GLY A 465 1.60 -22.45 -2.72
C GLY A 465 2.98 -22.07 -2.19
N LEU A 466 3.09 -20.92 -1.53
CA LEU A 466 3.52 -20.71 -0.14
C LEU A 466 3.41 -19.23 0.23
#